data_AF-A0A9Q0D5Q2-F1
#
_entry.id   AF-A0A9Q0D5Q2-F1
#
_cell.length_a   1.000
_cell.length_b   1.000
_cell.length_c   1.000
_cell.angle_alpha   90.00
_cell.angle_beta   90.00
_cell.angle_gamma   90.00
#
_symmetry.space_group_name_H-M   'P 1'
#
loop_
_entity.id
_entity.type
_entity.pdbx_description
1 polymer ?
#
loop_
_entity_poly.entity_id
_entity_poly.type
_entity_poly.pdbx_seq_one_letter_code
_entity_poly.pdbx_strand_id
1 'polypeptide(L)'
;MQKFRRVFEGIAKAGQSTDLNDFYTELFITERVSGEVNKEHEVRLIETASRKPAKEETPIKLEDIFKPLPGQDQPSRTIMTTGVAGIGKTILTHKFTLDWAEGKANHDIHFTLPFTFRELNLLKEKEFSLMELLHHFFIQTKGIRRYDRFQVVFILDGLDECRLPLDFQNNPIWTDVTKSTSVDILLTNLIRVTCFPPLASG
;
A
#
# COMPACT_ATOMS: atom_id res chain seq x y z
N MET A 1 9.50 13.74 2.30
CA MET A 1 8.24 14.35 2.80
C MET A 1 7.71 15.48 1.92
N GLN A 2 8.52 16.41 1.39
CA GLN A 2 8.00 17.42 0.44
C GLN A 2 7.31 16.82 -0.81
N LYS A 3 7.67 15.58 -1.21
CA LYS A 3 7.09 14.84 -2.36
C LYS A 3 5.57 14.64 -2.29
N PHE A 4 4.99 14.49 -1.09
CA PHE A 4 3.56 14.15 -0.92
C PHE A 4 2.68 15.34 -0.56
N ARG A 5 3.28 16.46 -0.15
CA ARG A 5 2.56 17.67 0.24
C ARG A 5 1.97 18.41 -0.95
N ARG A 6 2.59 18.30 -2.13
CA ARG A 6 2.19 19.03 -3.33
C ARG A 6 1.76 18.06 -4.42
N VAL A 7 0.52 18.19 -4.88
CA VAL A 7 -0.07 17.35 -5.91
C VAL A 7 -0.73 18.24 -6.98
N PHE A 8 -0.80 17.75 -8.22
CA PHE A 8 -1.43 18.47 -9.32
C PHE A 8 -2.89 18.05 -9.47
N GLU A 9 -3.78 19.02 -9.52
CA GLU A 9 -5.20 18.82 -9.77
C GLU A 9 -5.49 18.89 -11.28
N GLY A 10 -6.04 17.83 -11.88
CA GLY A 10 -6.52 17.83 -13.28
C GLY A 10 -5.43 17.93 -14.36
N ILE A 11 -5.79 18.50 -15.53
CA ILE A 11 -4.86 18.77 -16.63
C ILE A 11 -4.01 19.98 -16.24
N ALA A 12 -2.80 19.72 -15.77
CA ALA A 12 -1.91 20.71 -15.17
C ALA A 12 -1.68 21.93 -16.09
N LYS A 13 -2.08 23.13 -15.62
CA LYS A 13 -1.43 24.38 -16.06
C LYS A 13 -0.04 24.40 -15.41
N ALA A 14 1.00 24.53 -16.21
CA ALA A 14 2.38 24.52 -15.74
C ALA A 14 2.57 25.51 -14.57
N GLY A 15 2.91 25.00 -13.38
CA GLY A 15 3.37 25.79 -12.24
C GLY A 15 2.43 25.91 -11.03
N GLN A 16 1.19 25.41 -11.06
CA GLN A 16 0.31 25.42 -9.87
C GLN A 16 0.29 24.06 -9.19
N SER A 17 0.95 23.97 -8.03
CA SER A 17 0.83 22.84 -7.12
C SER A 17 0.04 23.27 -5.90
N THR A 18 -1.05 22.56 -5.57
CA THR A 18 -1.89 22.84 -4.40
C THR A 18 -1.45 21.95 -3.23
N ASP A 19 -1.56 22.44 -1.99
CA ASP A 19 -1.29 21.60 -0.80
C ASP A 19 -2.36 20.50 -0.75
N LEU A 20 -1.94 19.25 -0.52
CA LEU A 20 -2.85 18.11 -0.48
C LEU A 20 -3.99 18.32 0.53
N ASN A 21 -3.69 18.97 1.66
CA ASN A 21 -4.71 19.25 2.68
C ASN A 21 -5.79 20.24 2.22
N ASP A 22 -5.50 21.10 1.23
CA ASP A 22 -6.43 22.14 0.77
C ASP A 22 -7.53 21.59 -0.16
N PHE A 23 -7.30 20.44 -0.81
CA PHE A 23 -8.25 19.85 -1.76
C PHE A 23 -8.61 18.39 -1.45
N TYR A 24 -8.04 17.79 -0.40
CA TYR A 24 -8.36 16.42 -0.03
C TYR A 24 -9.80 16.30 0.48
N THR A 25 -10.60 15.52 -0.23
CA THR A 25 -11.91 15.06 0.22
C THR A 25 -11.76 13.65 0.78
N GLU A 26 -12.30 13.42 1.98
CA GLU A 26 -12.31 12.08 2.60
C GLU A 26 -12.98 11.06 1.68
N LEU A 27 -12.29 9.96 1.43
CA LEU A 27 -12.83 8.84 0.68
C LEU A 27 -13.63 7.94 1.61
N PHE A 28 -14.78 7.48 1.13
CA PHE A 28 -15.57 6.47 1.83
C PHE A 28 -14.91 5.10 1.61
N ILE A 29 -14.28 4.57 2.66
CA ILE A 29 -13.60 3.26 2.63
C ILE A 29 -14.48 2.26 3.35
N THR A 30 -14.68 1.09 2.76
CA THR A 30 -15.44 -0.01 3.36
C THR A 30 -14.65 -1.31 3.26
N GLU A 31 -14.91 -2.24 4.18
CA GLU A 31 -14.33 -3.59 4.12
C GLU A 31 -14.97 -4.37 2.97
N ARG A 32 -14.14 -4.99 2.14
CA ARG A 32 -14.61 -5.94 1.13
C ARG A 32 -14.58 -7.36 1.71
N VAL A 33 -15.72 -8.05 1.72
CA VAL A 33 -15.79 -9.44 2.17
C VAL A 33 -14.98 -10.33 1.22
N SER A 34 -14.01 -11.07 1.76
CA SER A 34 -13.17 -12.02 1.01
C SER A 34 -14.04 -13.09 0.33
N GLY A 35 -14.20 -13.00 -0.99
CA GLY A 35 -15.00 -13.94 -1.80
C GLY A 35 -15.66 -13.31 -3.03
N GLU A 36 -15.83 -11.98 -3.07
CA GLU A 36 -16.44 -11.28 -4.21
C GLU A 36 -15.38 -10.84 -5.24
N VAL A 37 -14.71 -11.80 -5.88
CA VAL A 37 -13.94 -11.54 -7.11
C VAL A 37 -14.93 -11.54 -8.29
N ASN A 38 -15.74 -10.50 -8.38
CA ASN A 38 -16.68 -10.37 -9.50
C ASN A 38 -15.90 -9.98 -10.78
N LYS A 39 -15.79 -10.93 -11.72
CA LYS A 39 -15.16 -10.77 -13.04
C LYS A 39 -16.09 -10.14 -14.09
N GLU A 40 -16.98 -9.24 -13.71
CA GLU A 40 -17.93 -8.65 -14.67
C GLU A 40 -18.03 -7.13 -14.52
N HIS A 41 -18.12 -6.48 -15.68
CA HIS A 41 -18.30 -5.04 -15.86
C HIS A 41 -19.30 -4.45 -14.85
N GLU A 42 -18.94 -3.31 -14.28
CA GLU A 42 -19.64 -2.62 -13.19
C GLU A 42 -21.09 -2.19 -13.50
N VAL A 43 -21.55 -2.38 -14.73
CA VAL A 43 -22.93 -2.07 -15.14
C VAL A 43 -23.97 -2.95 -14.44
N ARG A 44 -23.61 -4.17 -13.98
CA ARG A 44 -24.52 -5.07 -13.25
C ARG A 44 -24.63 -4.80 -11.74
N LEU A 45 -23.80 -3.91 -11.18
CA LEU A 45 -23.81 -3.61 -9.74
C LEU A 45 -25.08 -2.86 -9.29
N ILE A 46 -25.66 -2.02 -10.14
CA ILE A 46 -26.90 -1.29 -9.82
C ILE A 46 -28.09 -2.26 -9.71
N GLU A 47 -28.19 -3.24 -10.60
CA GLU A 47 -29.32 -4.18 -10.62
C GLU A 47 -29.27 -5.22 -9.49
N THR A 48 -28.07 -5.60 -9.05
CA THR A 48 -27.89 -6.64 -8.04
C THR A 48 -27.93 -6.10 -6.60
N ALA A 49 -27.53 -4.84 -6.39
CA ALA A 49 -27.63 -4.17 -5.09
C ALA A 49 -29.08 -3.96 -4.63
N SER A 50 -30.04 -3.89 -5.56
CA SER A 50 -31.47 -3.73 -5.24
C SER A 50 -32.11 -4.96 -4.58
N ARG A 51 -31.44 -6.12 -4.51
CA ARG A 51 -32.05 -7.39 -4.09
C ARG A 51 -31.43 -8.08 -2.87
N LYS A 52 -30.33 -7.58 -2.30
CA LYS A 52 -29.80 -8.09 -1.02
C LYS A 52 -30.24 -7.16 0.12
N PRO A 53 -30.67 -7.69 1.29
CA PRO A 53 -30.84 -6.84 2.46
C PRO A 53 -29.50 -6.15 2.74
N ALA A 54 -29.52 -4.82 2.76
CA ALA A 54 -28.34 -3.99 2.96
C ALA A 54 -27.72 -4.34 4.31
N LYS A 55 -26.63 -5.12 4.29
CA LYS A 55 -25.71 -5.14 5.41
C LYS A 55 -25.12 -3.74 5.42
N GLU A 56 -25.38 -2.96 6.47
CA GLU A 56 -24.83 -1.61 6.60
C GLU A 56 -23.31 -1.69 6.45
N GLU A 57 -22.79 -1.17 5.33
CA GLU A 57 -21.35 -1.10 5.12
C GLU A 57 -20.78 -0.16 6.17
N THR A 58 -19.90 -0.68 7.03
CA THR A 58 -19.29 0.12 8.09
C THR A 58 -18.17 0.96 7.47
N PRO A 59 -18.25 2.30 7.55
CA PRO A 59 -17.19 3.17 7.04
C PRO A 59 -15.91 2.99 7.88
N ILE A 60 -14.77 2.91 7.21
CA ILE A 60 -13.45 2.82 7.82
C ILE A 60 -12.76 4.16 7.63
N LYS A 61 -12.31 4.78 8.73
CA LYS A 61 -11.49 5.99 8.65
C LYS A 61 -10.07 5.64 8.23
N LEU A 62 -9.39 6.57 7.55
CA LEU A 62 -8.01 6.37 7.10
C LEU A 62 -7.02 6.13 8.26
N GLU A 63 -7.26 6.73 9.42
CA GLU A 63 -6.46 6.54 10.64
C GLU A 63 -6.73 5.19 11.33
N ASP A 64 -7.82 4.51 10.96
CA ASP A 64 -8.26 3.26 11.57
C ASP A 64 -7.98 2.05 10.67
N ILE A 65 -7.34 2.22 9.50
CA ILE A 65 -7.23 1.16 8.47
C ILE A 65 -6.52 -0.10 8.97
N PHE A 66 -5.61 0.02 9.94
CA PHE A 66 -4.89 -1.10 10.53
C PHE A 66 -5.57 -1.66 11.78
N LYS A 67 -6.56 -0.95 12.34
CA LYS A 67 -7.25 -1.41 13.56
C LYS A 67 -8.07 -2.66 13.25
N PRO A 68 -8.24 -3.57 14.23
CA PRO A 68 -9.11 -4.73 14.05
C PRO A 68 -10.54 -4.27 13.75
N LEU A 69 -11.15 -4.85 12.73
CA LEU A 69 -12.56 -4.63 12.41
C LEU A 69 -13.47 -5.41 13.38
N PRO A 70 -14.76 -5.07 13.50
CA PRO A 70 -15.68 -5.80 14.36
C PRO A 70 -15.67 -7.30 14.05
N GLY A 71 -15.31 -8.12 15.03
CA GLY A 71 -15.18 -9.58 14.88
C GLY A 71 -13.80 -10.08 14.48
N GLN A 72 -12.79 -9.19 14.37
CA GLN A 72 -11.38 -9.56 14.23
C GLN A 72 -10.64 -9.33 15.55
N ASP A 73 -9.86 -10.32 15.98
CA ASP A 73 -9.05 -10.24 17.20
C ASP A 73 -7.67 -9.62 16.98
N GLN A 74 -7.19 -9.58 15.74
CA GLN A 74 -5.86 -9.07 15.39
C GLN A 74 -5.91 -7.93 14.38
N PRO A 75 -4.99 -6.94 14.49
CA PRO A 75 -4.81 -5.91 13.48
C PRO A 75 -4.52 -6.48 12.10
N SER A 76 -5.03 -5.82 11.06
CA SER A 76 -4.71 -6.15 9.68
C SER A 76 -3.23 -5.87 9.40
N ARG A 77 -2.49 -6.89 8.93
CA ARG A 77 -1.07 -6.72 8.54
C ARG A 77 -0.92 -6.30 7.08
N THR A 78 -1.85 -6.73 6.23
CA THR A 78 -1.90 -6.39 4.80
C THR A 78 -3.26 -5.81 4.48
N ILE A 79 -3.27 -4.70 3.73
CA ILE A 79 -4.47 -4.04 3.25
C ILE A 79 -4.36 -3.89 1.74
N MET A 80 -5.42 -4.24 1.02
CA MET A 80 -5.52 -4.02 -0.43
C MET A 80 -6.70 -3.09 -0.70
N THR A 81 -6.41 -1.89 -1.17
CA THR A 81 -7.44 -0.95 -1.60
C THR A 81 -7.82 -1.22 -3.05
N THR A 82 -9.09 -1.51 -3.29
CA THR A 82 -9.64 -1.72 -4.64
C THR A 82 -10.69 -0.66 -4.97
N GLY A 83 -10.84 -0.31 -6.23
CA GLY A 83 -11.86 0.62 -6.70
C GLY A 83 -11.58 1.08 -8.13
N VAL A 84 -12.54 1.79 -8.74
CA VAL A 84 -12.43 2.28 -10.12
C VAL A 84 -11.22 3.19 -10.35
N ALA A 85 -10.80 3.30 -11.62
CA ALA A 85 -9.80 4.28 -12.01
C ALA A 85 -10.28 5.70 -11.65
N GLY A 86 -9.36 6.54 -11.17
CA GLY A 86 -9.69 7.93 -10.80
C GLY A 86 -10.37 8.13 -9.44
N ILE A 87 -10.77 7.07 -8.72
CA ILE A 87 -11.44 7.19 -7.41
C ILE A 87 -10.54 7.74 -6.27
N GLY A 88 -9.27 8.01 -6.55
CA GLY A 88 -8.35 8.62 -5.57
C GLY A 88 -7.52 7.63 -4.74
N LYS A 89 -7.33 6.38 -5.17
CA LYS A 89 -6.47 5.39 -4.45
C LYS A 89 -5.04 5.91 -4.18
N THR A 90 -4.38 6.49 -5.18
CA THR A 90 -3.05 7.12 -5.00
C THR A 90 -3.12 8.36 -4.09
N ILE A 91 -4.20 9.14 -4.16
CA ILE A 91 -4.39 10.28 -3.27
C ILE A 91 -4.54 9.83 -1.82
N LEU A 92 -5.20 8.68 -1.59
CA LEU A 92 -5.33 8.08 -0.27
C LEU A 92 -3.97 7.69 0.33
N THR A 93 -3.11 7.04 -0.45
CA THR A 93 -1.76 6.65 0.00
C THR A 93 -0.88 7.87 0.29
N HIS A 94 -1.01 8.93 -0.52
CA HIS A 94 -0.35 10.21 -0.27
C HIS A 94 -0.84 10.87 1.01
N LYS A 95 -2.17 10.89 1.25
CA LYS A 95 -2.76 11.49 2.45
C LYS A 95 -2.33 10.75 3.71
N PHE A 96 -2.37 9.41 3.67
CA PHE A 96 -1.87 8.57 4.77
C PHE A 96 -0.41 8.91 5.12
N THR A 97 0.44 8.99 4.09
CA THR A 97 1.87 9.30 4.27
C THR A 97 2.07 10.72 4.80
N LEU A 98 1.27 11.69 4.35
CA LEU A 98 1.34 13.08 4.80
C LEU A 98 0.92 13.22 6.26
N ASP A 99 -0.22 12.64 6.65
CA ASP A 99 -0.72 12.70 8.03
C ASP A 99 0.22 12.02 9.01
N TRP A 100 0.80 10.88 8.63
CA TRP A 100 1.85 10.24 9.41
C TRP A 100 3.09 11.15 9.55
N ALA A 101 3.58 11.72 8.44
CA ALA A 101 4.78 12.56 8.46
C ALA A 101 4.59 13.87 9.25
N GLU A 102 3.37 14.38 9.33
CA GLU A 102 2.99 15.56 10.13
C GLU A 102 2.64 15.21 11.59
N GLY A 103 2.67 13.93 11.96
CA GLY A 103 2.33 13.48 13.31
C GLY A 103 0.86 13.67 13.65
N LYS A 104 -0.04 13.63 12.66
CA LYS A 104 -1.50 13.75 12.86
C LYS A 104 -2.16 12.42 13.21
N ALA A 105 -1.68 11.32 12.63
CA ALA A 105 -2.21 9.98 12.83
C ALA A 105 -1.09 8.93 12.79
N ASN A 106 -1.42 7.67 13.13
CA ASN A 106 -0.51 6.52 12.99
C ASN A 106 0.83 6.67 13.75
N HIS A 107 0.79 7.23 14.97
CA HIS A 107 1.99 7.57 15.75
C HIS A 107 2.83 6.36 16.18
N ASP A 108 2.24 5.17 16.17
CA ASP A 108 2.90 3.89 16.43
C ASP A 108 3.83 3.45 15.26
N ILE A 109 3.62 4.02 14.06
CA ILE A 109 4.41 3.70 12.87
C ILE A 109 5.68 4.55 12.86
N HIS A 110 6.83 3.89 12.80
CA HIS A 110 8.14 4.54 12.80
C HIS A 110 8.59 4.96 11.40
N PHE A 111 8.19 4.20 10.38
CA PHE A 111 8.54 4.48 8.99
C PHE A 111 7.40 4.11 8.04
N THR A 112 7.06 5.02 7.13
CA THR A 112 6.29 4.69 5.92
C THR A 112 7.22 4.71 4.71
N LEU A 113 7.20 3.63 3.92
CA LEU A 113 8.08 3.43 2.77
C LEU A 113 7.21 3.25 1.52
N PRO A 114 6.82 4.36 0.87
CA PRO A 114 5.98 4.32 -0.33
C PRO A 114 6.78 4.05 -1.60
N PHE A 115 6.43 2.96 -2.28
CA PHE A 115 6.90 2.59 -3.60
C PHE A 115 5.77 2.71 -4.61
N THR A 116 6.10 3.12 -5.82
CA THR A 116 5.20 2.97 -6.97
C THR A 116 5.67 1.82 -7.85
N PHE A 117 4.75 1.04 -8.42
CA PHE A 117 5.13 0.02 -9.39
C PHE A 117 5.81 0.61 -10.63
N ARG A 118 5.49 1.86 -11.02
CA ARG A 118 6.26 2.61 -12.03
C ARG A 118 7.74 2.67 -11.72
N GLU A 119 8.08 3.09 -10.51
CA GLU A 119 9.47 3.18 -10.05
C GLU A 119 10.12 1.80 -9.93
N LEU A 120 9.42 0.81 -9.38
CA LEU A 120 9.91 -0.56 -9.24
C LEU A 120 10.18 -1.23 -10.59
N ASN A 121 9.32 -0.98 -11.59
CA ASN A 121 9.49 -1.52 -12.95
C ASN A 121 10.80 -1.06 -13.62
N LEU A 122 11.34 0.10 -13.24
CA LEU A 122 12.64 0.59 -13.75
C LEU A 122 13.83 -0.22 -13.23
N LEU A 123 13.61 -1.02 -12.19
CA LEU A 123 14.63 -1.83 -11.53
C LEU A 123 14.49 -3.33 -11.83
N LYS A 124 13.55 -3.73 -12.70
CA LYS A 124 13.21 -5.13 -12.97
C LYS A 124 14.38 -6.02 -13.43
N GLU A 125 15.41 -5.44 -14.06
CA GLU A 125 16.58 -6.16 -14.60
C GLU A 125 17.81 -6.05 -13.68
N LYS A 126 17.62 -5.54 -12.46
CA LYS A 126 18.67 -5.34 -11.47
C LYS A 126 18.40 -6.18 -10.24
N GLU A 127 19.47 -6.50 -9.55
CA GLU A 127 19.41 -7.17 -8.25
C GLU A 127 19.70 -6.17 -7.14
N PHE A 128 18.97 -6.34 -6.05
CA PHE A 128 19.09 -5.53 -4.85
C PHE A 128 18.91 -6.44 -3.64
N SER A 129 19.62 -6.14 -2.56
CA SER A 129 19.15 -6.53 -1.23
C SER A 129 17.99 -5.62 -0.82
N LEU A 130 17.18 -6.02 0.16
CA LEU A 130 16.13 -5.15 0.67
C LEU A 130 16.71 -3.83 1.19
N MET A 131 17.87 -3.89 1.84
CA MET A 131 18.60 -2.71 2.33
C MET A 131 19.02 -1.78 1.18
N GLU A 132 19.60 -2.33 0.11
CA GLU A 132 20.02 -1.54 -1.05
C GLU A 132 18.82 -0.92 -1.78
N LEU A 133 17.72 -1.66 -1.92
CA LEU A 133 16.49 -1.16 -2.51
C LEU A 133 15.94 0.02 -1.70
N LEU A 134 15.92 -0.10 -0.37
CA LEU A 134 15.50 0.98 0.53
C LEU A 134 16.40 2.20 0.44
N HIS A 135 17.73 2.01 0.44
CA HIS A 135 18.67 3.12 0.31
C HIS A 135 18.62 3.79 -1.07
N HIS A 136 18.21 3.05 -2.11
CA HIS A 136 18.02 3.57 -3.46
C HIS A 136 16.89 4.59 -3.51
N PHE A 137 15.74 4.27 -2.92
CA PHE A 137 14.56 5.15 -2.92
C PHE A 137 14.56 6.18 -1.80
N PHE A 138 15.15 5.85 -0.65
CA PHE A 138 15.09 6.66 0.56
C PHE A 138 16.50 6.92 1.10
N ILE A 139 17.20 7.89 0.51
CA ILE A 139 18.57 8.27 0.94
C ILE A 139 18.66 8.55 2.45
N GLN A 140 17.58 9.05 3.06
CA GLN A 140 17.45 9.34 4.49
C GLN A 140 17.60 8.09 5.37
N THR A 141 17.42 6.89 4.81
CA THR A 141 17.50 5.64 5.56
C THR A 141 18.89 5.01 5.52
N LYS A 142 19.88 5.61 4.84
CA LYS A 142 21.27 5.09 4.73
C LYS A 142 22.01 4.90 6.07
N GLY A 143 21.49 5.44 7.17
CA GLY A 143 22.02 5.21 8.53
C GLY A 143 21.35 4.06 9.27
N ILE A 144 20.24 3.54 8.77
CA ILE A 144 19.45 2.48 9.42
C ILE A 144 19.99 1.14 8.96
N ARG A 145 20.49 0.34 9.89
CA ARG A 145 21.02 -1.01 9.61
C ARG A 145 20.05 -2.14 9.95
N ARG A 146 18.95 -1.83 10.64
CA ARG A 146 18.05 -2.79 11.25
C ARG A 146 16.61 -2.27 11.25
N TYR A 147 15.83 -2.67 10.24
CA TYR A 147 14.41 -2.33 10.16
C TYR A 147 13.53 -3.25 11.02
N ASP A 148 14.06 -4.39 11.47
CA ASP A 148 13.38 -5.41 12.29
C ASP A 148 12.99 -4.92 13.70
N ARG A 149 13.47 -3.74 14.11
CA ARG A 149 13.17 -3.11 15.40
C ARG A 149 12.13 -2.00 15.32
N PHE A 150 11.61 -1.73 14.13
CA PHE A 150 10.72 -0.61 13.87
C PHE A 150 9.39 -1.11 13.32
N GLN A 151 8.32 -0.41 13.67
CA GLN A 151 7.04 -0.58 13.01
C GLN A 151 7.11 0.12 11.65
N VAL A 152 7.15 -0.68 10.59
CA VAL A 152 7.35 -0.20 9.21
C VAL A 152 6.13 -0.53 8.37
N VAL A 153 5.60 0.47 7.66
CA VAL A 153 4.56 0.28 6.64
C VAL A 153 5.17 0.42 5.26
N PHE A 154 5.01 -0.61 4.44
CA PHE A 154 5.31 -0.58 3.01
C PHE A 154 4.02 -0.24 2.25
N ILE A 155 4.07 0.80 1.43
CA ILE A 155 2.96 1.16 0.54
C ILE A 155 3.39 0.80 -0.88
N LEU A 156 2.62 -0.04 -1.55
CA LEU A 156 2.86 -0.45 -2.94
C LEU A 156 1.73 0.12 -3.81
N ASP A 157 1.95 1.29 -4.40
CA ASP A 157 0.96 2.00 -5.20
C ASP A 157 1.06 1.66 -6.70
N GLY A 158 -0.10 1.63 -7.38
CA GLY A 158 -0.20 1.39 -8.82
C GLY A 158 -0.02 -0.08 -9.23
N LEU A 159 -0.59 -1.03 -8.48
CA LEU A 159 -0.50 -2.47 -8.79
C LEU A 159 -0.95 -2.82 -10.23
N ASP A 160 -1.91 -2.08 -10.77
CA ASP A 160 -2.38 -2.17 -12.15
C ASP A 160 -1.30 -1.85 -13.20
N GLU A 161 -0.24 -1.18 -12.78
CA GLU A 161 0.91 -0.82 -13.63
C GLU A 161 2.11 -1.75 -13.41
N CYS A 162 1.97 -2.79 -12.56
CA CYS A 162 3.02 -3.76 -12.30
C CYS A 162 3.41 -4.53 -13.57
N ARG A 163 4.72 -4.60 -13.85
CA ARG A 163 5.30 -5.42 -14.92
C ARG A 163 6.21 -6.52 -14.41
N LEU A 164 6.34 -6.62 -13.08
CA LEU A 164 7.03 -7.72 -12.43
C LEU A 164 6.12 -8.96 -12.43
N PRO A 165 6.65 -10.17 -12.60
CA PRO A 165 5.87 -11.40 -12.61
C PRO A 165 5.01 -11.60 -11.35
N LEU A 166 5.49 -11.12 -10.20
CA LEU A 166 4.99 -11.38 -8.85
C LEU A 166 4.68 -12.86 -8.66
N ASP A 167 5.64 -13.72 -8.98
CA ASP A 167 5.44 -15.17 -8.95
C ASP A 167 5.45 -15.71 -7.51
N PHE A 168 4.32 -15.57 -6.83
CA PHE A 168 4.11 -16.06 -5.46
C PHE A 168 4.17 -17.58 -5.33
N GLN A 169 4.23 -18.36 -6.41
CA GLN A 169 4.30 -19.82 -6.33
C GLN A 169 5.74 -20.30 -6.48
N ASN A 170 6.46 -19.79 -7.48
CA ASN A 170 7.78 -20.29 -7.83
C ASN A 170 8.92 -19.47 -7.20
N ASN A 171 8.68 -18.23 -6.77
CA ASN A 171 9.74 -17.45 -6.15
C ASN A 171 10.20 -18.10 -4.83
N PRO A 172 11.52 -18.27 -4.64
CA PRO A 172 12.07 -18.87 -3.44
C PRO A 172 11.74 -18.03 -2.22
N ILE A 173 11.65 -18.69 -1.07
CA ILE A 173 11.56 -17.99 0.21
C ILE A 173 12.89 -17.26 0.43
N TRP A 174 12.81 -15.95 0.63
CA TRP A 174 13.96 -15.08 0.81
C TRP A 174 13.85 -14.34 2.14
N THR A 175 14.74 -14.68 3.07
CA THR A 175 14.72 -14.15 4.45
C THR A 175 15.93 -13.26 4.76
N ASP A 176 17.00 -13.35 3.98
CA ASP A 176 18.21 -12.55 4.18
C ASP A 176 18.09 -11.19 3.50
N VAL A 177 17.76 -10.18 4.30
CA VAL A 177 17.56 -8.79 3.84
C VAL A 177 18.83 -8.10 3.34
N THR A 178 20.00 -8.71 3.54
CA THR A 178 21.31 -8.15 3.15
C THR A 178 21.86 -8.71 1.84
N LYS A 179 21.37 -9.86 1.40
CA LYS A 179 21.76 -10.47 0.13
C LYS A 179 20.93 -9.93 -1.02
N SER A 180 21.59 -9.72 -2.15
CA SER A 180 20.94 -9.25 -3.37
C SER A 180 20.15 -10.36 -4.06
N THR A 181 18.99 -10.01 -4.59
CA THR A 181 18.11 -10.86 -5.39
C THR A 181 17.28 -9.97 -6.31
N SER A 182 16.47 -10.56 -7.19
CA SER A 182 15.59 -9.79 -8.07
C SER A 182 14.54 -9.00 -7.29
N VAL A 183 14.09 -7.87 -7.85
CA VAL A 183 13.01 -7.06 -7.26
C VAL A 183 11.72 -7.89 -7.11
N ASP A 184 11.47 -8.81 -8.04
CA ASP A 184 10.31 -9.70 -7.99
C ASP A 184 10.32 -10.62 -6.76
N ILE A 185 11.47 -11.24 -6.48
CA ILE A 185 11.65 -12.10 -5.29
C ILE A 185 11.53 -11.27 -4.01
N LEU A 186 12.09 -10.05 -3.98
CA LEU A 186 11.95 -9.16 -2.82
C LEU A 186 10.49 -8.84 -2.51
N LEU A 187 9.72 -8.39 -3.51
CA LEU A 187 8.33 -7.96 -3.31
C LEU A 187 7.42 -9.14 -2.94
N THR A 188 7.55 -10.27 -3.62
CA THR A 188 6.74 -11.46 -3.31
C THR A 188 7.01 -11.96 -1.89
N ASN A 189 8.26 -11.94 -1.42
CA ASN A 189 8.58 -12.30 -0.04
C ASN A 189 8.11 -11.25 0.98
N LEU A 190 8.24 -9.96 0.68
CA LEU A 190 7.72 -8.89 1.54
C LEU A 190 6.21 -9.04 1.75
N ILE A 191 5.46 -9.24 0.67
CA ILE A 191 4.00 -9.43 0.71
C ILE A 191 3.66 -10.76 1.41
N ARG A 192 4.37 -11.85 1.10
CA ARG A 192 4.11 -13.18 1.69
C ARG A 192 4.34 -13.18 3.20
N VAL A 193 5.45 -12.60 3.69
CA VAL A 193 5.72 -12.49 5.14
C VAL A 193 4.64 -11.67 5.85
N THR A 194 4.13 -10.63 5.19
CA THR A 194 3.07 -9.78 5.74
C THR A 194 1.72 -10.50 5.78
N CYS A 195 1.39 -11.28 4.75
CA CYS A 195 0.15 -12.06 4.65
C CYS A 195 0.17 -13.38 5.44
N PHE A 196 1.33 -14.00 5.58
CA PHE A 196 1.53 -15.32 6.18
C PHE A 196 2.75 -15.27 7.10
N PRO A 197 2.58 -14.99 8.41
CA PRO A 197 3.71 -15.07 9.31
C PRO A 197 4.29 -16.49 9.30
N PRO A 198 5.61 -16.64 9.50
CA PRO A 198 6.20 -17.97 9.66
C PRO A 198 5.47 -18.70 10.78
N LEU A 199 5.13 -19.98 10.54
CA LEU A 199 4.62 -20.86 11.58
C LEU A 199 5.61 -20.79 12.75
N ALA A 200 5.12 -20.40 13.93
CA ALA A 200 5.91 -20.39 15.14
C ALA A 200 6.54 -21.78 15.28
N SER A 201 7.87 -21.84 15.16
CA SER A 201 8.62 -23.05 15.41
C SER A 201 8.49 -23.32 16.91
N GLY A 202 7.65 -24.30 17.26
CA GLY A 202 7.60 -24.86 18.60
C GLY A 202 8.81 -25.74 18.91
#